data_AF-A0A938PIH2-F1
#
_entry.id   AF-A0A938PIH2-F1
#
_cell.length_a   1.000
_cell.length_b   1.000
_cell.length_c   1.000
_cell.angle_alpha   90.00
_cell.angle_beta   90.00
_cell.angle_gamma   90.00
#
_symmetry.space_group_name_H-M   'P 1'
#
loop_
_entity.id
_entity.type
_entity.pdbx_description
1 polymer ?
#
loop_
_entity_poly.entity_id
_entity_poly.type
_entity_poly.pdbx_seq_one_letter_code
_entity_poly.pdbx_strand_id
1 'polypeptide(L)'
;FGDKFIEASNMLSLISIAIPGLFLNNLTGIVLNSAYKEKLAMRSTMIGAIVNVVLNIILINLYGIIGAIVTSIITEYLILFIQFYFISRTNIFKIRSNNVNKL
;
A
#
# COMPACT_ATOMS: atom_id res chain seq x y z
N PHE A 1 8.30 -3.21 32.27
CA PHE A 1 7.84 -4.22 31.30
C PHE A 1 8.91 -5.29 31.23
N GLY A 2 8.58 -6.55 31.54
CA GLY A 2 9.55 -7.64 31.70
C GLY A 2 9.95 -8.32 30.39
N ASP A 3 10.85 -9.30 30.47
CA ASP A 3 11.51 -9.97 29.33
C ASP A 3 10.55 -10.56 28.28
N LYS A 4 9.33 -10.92 28.69
CA LYS A 4 8.27 -11.44 27.80
C LYS A 4 7.77 -10.43 26.76
N PHE A 5 8.04 -9.13 26.93
CA PHE A 5 7.63 -8.08 25.98
C PHE A 5 8.72 -7.71 24.98
N ILE A 6 9.95 -8.18 25.19
CA ILE A 6 11.09 -7.85 24.32
C ILE A 6 10.83 -8.36 22.90
N GLU A 7 10.30 -9.57 22.78
CA GLU A 7 9.99 -10.17 21.48
C GLU A 7 8.89 -9.41 20.73
N ALA A 8 7.80 -9.07 21.40
CA ALA A 8 6.71 -8.29 20.81
C ALA A 8 7.16 -6.86 20.41
N SER A 9 8.01 -6.23 21.23
CA SER A 9 8.61 -4.92 20.94
C SER A 9 9.47 -4.95 19.66
N ASN A 10 10.26 -6.01 19.49
CA ASN A 10 11.08 -6.20 18.30
C ASN A 10 10.21 -6.41 17.06
N MET A 11 9.17 -7.24 17.15
CA MET A 11 8.21 -7.45 16.05
C MET A 11 7.48 -6.15 15.66
N LEU A 12 7.09 -5.35 16.64
CA LEU A 12 6.42 -4.06 16.41
C LEU A 12 7.34 -3.05 15.74
N SER A 13 8.61 -3.01 16.14
CA SER A 13 9.61 -2.15 15.50
C SER A 13 9.84 -2.54 14.03
N LEU A 14 9.85 -3.85 13.75
CA LEU A 14 9.95 -4.38 12.38
C LEU A 14 8.75 -4.00 11.51
N ILE A 15 7.52 -4.15 12.01
CA ILE A 15 6.33 -3.79 11.22
C ILE A 15 6.17 -2.27 11.07
N SER A 16 6.79 -1.46 11.93
CA SER A 16 6.77 0.00 11.82
C SER A 16 7.40 0.51 10.51
N ILE A 17 8.28 -0.27 9.89
CA ILE A 17 8.86 0.01 8.55
C ILE A 17 7.78 0.02 7.44
N ALA A 18 6.64 -0.64 7.67
CA ALA A 18 5.50 -0.61 6.76
C ALA A 18 4.73 0.73 6.80
N ILE A 19 4.84 1.50 7.90
CA ILE A 19 4.00 2.70 8.12
C ILE A 19 4.18 3.75 7.01
N PRO A 20 5.39 4.10 6.55
CA PRO A 20 5.55 5.03 5.44
C PRO A 20 4.91 4.52 4.15
N GLY A 21 5.06 3.23 3.85
CA GLY A 21 4.43 2.57 2.70
C GLY A 21 2.91 2.65 2.78
N LEU A 22 2.34 2.29 3.93
CA LEU A 22 0.89 2.35 4.21
C LEU A 22 0.33 3.76 4.08
N PHE A 23 1.04 4.76 4.61
CA PHE A 23 0.63 6.15 4.52
C PHE A 23 0.60 6.63 3.07
N LEU A 24 1.69 6.39 2.34
CA LEU A 24 1.80 6.81 0.94
C LEU A 24 0.81 6.07 0.04
N ASN A 25 0.61 4.77 0.25
CA ASN A 25 -0.39 3.96 -0.46
C ASN A 25 -1.80 4.55 -0.27
N ASN A 26 -2.19 4.84 0.98
CA ASN A 26 -3.49 5.46 1.24
C ASN A 26 -3.62 6.84 0.59
N LEU A 27 -2.55 7.65 0.64
CA LEU A 27 -2.53 8.96 0.00
C LEU A 27 -2.73 8.85 -1.52
N THR A 28 -1.99 7.97 -2.20
CA THR A 28 -2.15 7.75 -3.65
C THR A 28 -3.53 7.20 -4.00
N GLY A 29 -4.12 6.39 -3.13
CA GLY A 29 -5.48 5.86 -3.31
C GLY A 29 -6.52 6.97 -3.26
N ILE A 30 -6.40 7.88 -2.30
CA ILE A 30 -7.28 9.07 -2.19
C ILE A 30 -7.13 9.97 -3.42
N VAL A 31 -5.91 10.17 -3.93
CA VAL A 31 -5.67 10.95 -5.16
C VAL A 31 -6.38 10.32 -6.36
N LEU A 32 -6.26 9.00 -6.55
CA LEU A 32 -6.97 8.30 -7.64
C LEU A 32 -8.50 8.36 -7.48
N ASN A 33 -9.01 8.20 -6.26
CA ASN A 33 -10.45 8.26 -5.99
C ASN A 33 -11.01 9.67 -6.28
N SER A 34 -10.33 10.72 -5.82
CA SER A 34 -10.73 12.11 -6.08
C SER A 34 -10.65 12.51 -7.56
N ALA A 35 -9.85 11.81 -8.36
CA ALA A 35 -9.75 11.98 -9.80
C ALA A 35 -10.79 11.17 -10.61
N TYR A 36 -11.81 10.58 -9.96
CA TYR A 36 -12.77 9.65 -10.58
C TYR A 36 -12.09 8.44 -11.25
N LYS A 37 -11.00 7.95 -10.63
CA LYS A 37 -10.21 6.78 -11.05
C LYS A 37 -10.21 5.68 -9.98
N GLU A 38 -11.30 5.56 -9.22
CA GLU A 38 -11.48 4.57 -8.16
C GLU A 38 -11.30 3.13 -8.64
N LYS A 39 -11.63 2.85 -9.91
CA LYS A 39 -11.38 1.54 -10.53
C LYS A 39 -9.88 1.17 -10.58
N LEU A 40 -8.99 2.16 -10.75
CA LEU A 40 -7.54 1.92 -10.76
C LEU A 40 -7.02 1.66 -9.36
N ALA A 41 -7.48 2.44 -8.37
CA ALA A 41 -7.16 2.21 -6.96
C ALA A 41 -7.61 0.81 -6.53
N MET A 42 -8.88 0.45 -6.80
CA MET A 42 -9.43 -0.87 -6.48
C MET A 42 -8.62 -2.01 -7.13
N ARG A 43 -8.27 -1.88 -8.42
CA ARG A 43 -7.46 -2.91 -9.11
C ARG A 43 -6.08 -3.07 -8.46
N SER A 44 -5.42 -1.98 -8.09
CA SER A 44 -4.12 -2.03 -7.42
C SER A 44 -4.21 -2.72 -6.05
N THR A 45 -5.22 -2.40 -5.26
CA THR A 45 -5.46 -3.03 -3.95
C THR A 45 -5.82 -4.50 -4.10
N MET A 46 -6.59 -4.87 -5.13
CA MET A 46 -6.95 -6.27 -5.38
C MET A 46 -5.73 -7.11 -5.78
N ILE A 47 -4.85 -6.58 -6.63
CA ILE A 47 -3.57 -7.22 -6.95
C ILE A 47 -2.72 -7.36 -5.68
N GLY A 48 -2.62 -6.30 -4.87
CA GLY A 48 -1.92 -6.32 -3.60
C GLY A 48 -2.46 -7.36 -2.63
N ALA A 49 -3.79 -7.50 -2.51
CA ALA A 49 -4.42 -8.49 -1.65
C ALA A 49 -4.10 -9.93 -2.09
N ILE A 50 -4.12 -10.20 -3.40
CA ILE A 50 -3.74 -11.51 -3.94
C ILE A 50 -2.27 -11.81 -3.63
N VAL A 51 -1.37 -10.85 -3.90
CA VAL A 51 0.05 -10.98 -3.60
C VAL A 51 0.28 -11.18 -2.11
N ASN A 52 -0.44 -10.44 -1.26
CA ASN A 52 -0.35 -10.57 0.20
C ASN A 52 -0.71 -11.99 0.63
N VAL A 53 -1.86 -12.52 0.22
CA VAL A 53 -2.30 -13.87 0.61
C VAL A 53 -1.33 -14.94 0.12
N VAL A 54 -0.89 -14.87 -1.13
CA VAL A 54 0.04 -15.85 -1.72
C VAL A 54 1.39 -15.82 -0.99
N LEU A 55 1.96 -14.63 -0.81
CA LEU A 55 3.22 -14.48 -0.09
C LEU A 55 3.06 -14.85 1.38
N ASN A 56 1.94 -14.55 2.03
CA ASN A 56 1.73 -14.89 3.44
C ASN A 56 1.78 -16.41 3.62
N ILE A 57 1.09 -17.16 2.75
CA ILE A 57 1.07 -18.62 2.81
C ILE A 57 2.49 -19.18 2.63
N ILE A 58 3.28 -18.63 1.71
CA ILE A 58 4.65 -19.13 1.46
C ILE A 58 5.59 -18.73 2.60
N LEU A 59 5.62 -17.44 2.96
CA LEU A 59 6.60 -16.88 3.89
C LEU A 59 6.29 -17.23 5.36
N ILE A 60 5.02 -17.38 5.76
CA ILE A 60 4.69 -17.85 7.12
C ILE A 60 5.20 -19.27 7.32
N ASN A 61 5.02 -20.17 6.34
CA ASN A 61 5.50 -21.55 6.46
C ASN A 61 7.04 -21.63 6.56
N LEU A 62 7.76 -20.68 5.96
CA LEU A 62 9.23 -20.65 5.97
C LEU A 62 9.83 -19.87 7.14
N TYR A 63 9.23 -18.75 7.53
CA TYR A 63 9.79 -17.75 8.44
C TYR A 63 8.87 -17.38 9.62
N GLY A 64 7.72 -18.04 9.76
CA GLY A 64 6.75 -17.77 10.83
C GLY A 64 6.24 -16.32 10.80
N ILE A 65 6.20 -15.70 11.98
CA ILE A 65 5.69 -14.32 12.18
C ILE A 65 6.51 -13.29 11.39
N ILE A 66 7.83 -13.48 11.27
CA ILE A 66 8.70 -12.58 10.51
C ILE A 66 8.29 -12.59 9.03
N GLY A 67 7.91 -13.76 8.51
CA GLY A 67 7.39 -13.91 7.15
C GLY A 67 6.11 -13.09 6.89
N ALA A 68 5.21 -13.03 7.87
CA ALA A 68 3.99 -12.20 7.78
C ALA A 68 4.31 -10.70 7.77
N ILE A 69 5.27 -10.26 8.59
CA ILE A 69 5.71 -8.86 8.63
C ILE A 69 6.33 -8.46 7.28
N VAL A 70 7.26 -9.26 6.77
CA VAL A 70 7.92 -9.01 5.47
C VAL A 70 6.91 -8.98 4.33
N THR A 71 5.95 -9.92 4.31
CA THR A 71 4.88 -9.94 3.31
C THR A 71 4.05 -8.65 3.34
N SER A 72 3.70 -8.18 4.53
CA SER A 72 2.90 -6.96 4.69
C SER A 72 3.65 -5.73 4.20
N ILE A 73 4.94 -5.61 4.55
CA ILE A 73 5.82 -4.54 4.05
C ILE A 73 5.87 -4.56 2.52
N ILE A 74 6.20 -5.72 1.92
CA ILE A 74 6.30 -5.86 0.46
C ILE A 74 4.98 -5.47 -0.23
N THR A 75 3.86 -5.89 0.34
CA THR A 75 2.53 -5.59 -0.21
C THR A 75 2.25 -4.08 -0.23
N GLU A 76 2.50 -3.39 0.88
CA GLU A 76 2.25 -1.94 0.97
C GLU A 76 3.06 -1.16 -0.08
N TYR A 77 4.34 -1.47 -0.20
CA TYR A 77 5.20 -0.83 -1.20
C TYR A 77 4.80 -1.21 -2.63
N LEU A 78 4.40 -2.47 -2.88
CA LEU A 78 3.95 -2.91 -4.20
C LEU A 78 2.67 -2.16 -4.64
N ILE A 79 1.68 -2.03 -3.76
CA ILE A 79 0.45 -1.29 -4.07
C ILE A 79 0.79 0.19 -4.34
N LEU A 80 1.63 0.79 -3.49
CA LEU A 80 2.10 2.16 -3.67
C LEU A 80 2.75 2.37 -5.05
N PHE A 81 3.67 1.49 -5.46
CA PHE A 81 4.33 1.62 -6.77
C PHE A 81 3.34 1.50 -7.94
N ILE A 82 2.37 0.59 -7.86
CA ILE A 82 1.33 0.43 -8.90
C ILE A 82 0.46 1.69 -8.98
N GLN A 83 0.00 2.21 -7.84
CA GLN A 83 -0.82 3.42 -7.81
C GLN A 83 -0.06 4.65 -8.27
N PHE A 84 1.19 4.81 -7.83
CA PHE A 84 2.06 5.90 -8.25
C PHE A 84 2.33 5.87 -9.77
N TYR A 85 2.51 4.68 -10.35
CA TYR A 85 2.62 4.49 -11.79
C TYR A 85 1.33 4.94 -12.51
N PHE A 86 0.16 4.55 -12.01
CA PHE A 86 -1.11 5.00 -12.59
C PHE A 86 -1.32 6.50 -12.48
N ILE A 87 -0.99 7.12 -11.35
CA ILE A 87 -1.05 8.57 -11.16
C ILE A 87 -0.12 9.29 -12.14
N SER A 88 1.10 8.80 -12.30
CA SER A 88 2.08 9.38 -13.23
C SER A 88 1.63 9.29 -14.69
N ARG A 89 0.87 8.25 -15.03
CA ARG A 89 0.41 7.99 -16.40
C ARG A 89 -0.94 8.61 -16.73
N THR A 90 -1.78 8.83 -15.73
CA THR A 90 -3.02 9.58 -15.89
C THR A 90 -2.71 11.06 -15.71
N ASN A 91 -3.04 11.89 -16.69
CA ASN A 91 -2.87 13.35 -16.65
C ASN A 91 -3.83 14.01 -15.62
N ILE A 92 -3.90 13.51 -14.38
CA ILE A 92 -4.80 13.96 -13.32
C ILE A 92 -4.60 15.46 -13.08
N PHE A 93 -3.35 15.94 -13.13
CA PHE A 93 -3.01 17.36 -13.01
C PHE A 93 -3.47 18.24 -14.19
N LYS A 94 -3.92 17.67 -15.30
CA LYS A 94 -4.32 18.42 -16.51
C LYS A 94 -5.82 18.74 -16.58
N ILE A 95 -6.64 18.21 -15.67
CA ILE A 95 -8.12 18.27 -15.76
C ILE A 95 -8.70 19.58 -15.19
N ARG A 96 -7.94 20.39 -14.44
CA ARG A 96 -8.44 21.64 -13.82
C ARG A 96 -8.63 22.81 -14.80
N SER A 97 -8.14 22.75 -16.04
CA SER A 97 -8.15 23.93 -16.94
C SER A 97 -9.39 24.09 -17.85
N ASN A 98 -10.30 23.12 -17.93
CA ASN A 98 -11.41 23.17 -18.92
C ASN A 98 -12.80 23.48 -18.36
N ASN A 99 -12.96 23.59 -17.03
CA ASN A 99 -14.27 23.83 -16.40
C ASN A 99 -14.48 25.27 -15.91
N VAL A 100 -13.53 26.18 -16.10
CA VAL A 100 -13.68 27.60 -15.72
C VAL A 100 -14.26 28.46 -16.86
N ASN A 101 -14.20 27.99 -18.12
CA ASN A 101 -14.67 28.76 -19.28
C ASN A 101 -16.14 28.47 -19.70
N LYS A 102 -16.98 28.00 -18.78
CA LYS A 102 -18.38 27.65 -19.07
C LYS A 102 -19.41 28.23 -18.09
N LEU A 103 -19.02 29.24 -17.30
CA LEU A 103 -19.93 30.05 -16.49
C LEU A 103 -20.08 31.44 -17.10
#